data_AF-A0A8T2L9V1-F1
#
_entry.id   AF-A0A8T2L9V1-F1
#
_cell.length_a   1.000
_cell.length_b   1.000
_cell.length_c   1.000
_cell.angle_alpha   90.00
_cell.angle_beta   90.00
_cell.angle_gamma   90.00
#
_symmetry.space_group_name_H-M   'P 1'
#
loop_
_entity.id
_entity.type
_entity.pdbx_description
1 polymer ?
#
loop_
_entity_poly.entity_id
_entity_poly.type
_entity_poly.pdbx_seq_one_letter_code
_entity_poly.pdbx_strand_id
1 'polypeptide(L)'
;MQVNEVCFISPPLGNKLFRVLVTGRLEMSTTSQKHRDFVAEPMGDKPVTALSGIGEVLGKKLEEQGFDKAFVVLGQFLLLRKDQELFAEWLKDTSGANARQAASCSQCLTEWCDAFL
;
A
#
# COMPACT_ATOMS: atom_id res chain seq x y z
N MET A 1 -6.47 -5.71 34.17
CA MET A 1 -7.83 -5.24 34.52
C MET A 1 -8.09 -4.03 33.64
N GLN A 2 -9.30 -3.89 33.08
CA GLN A 2 -9.75 -2.88 32.09
C GLN A 2 -9.37 -3.20 30.63
N VAL A 3 -10.22 -3.08 29.61
CA VAL A 3 -11.68 -2.89 29.47
C VAL A 3 -12.01 -3.44 28.08
N ASN A 4 -13.01 -4.32 27.99
CA ASN A 4 -13.58 -4.80 26.73
C ASN A 4 -14.60 -3.76 26.24
N GLU A 5 -14.27 -2.97 25.23
CA GLU A 5 -15.28 -2.28 24.43
C GLU A 5 -15.46 -3.04 23.11
N VAL A 6 -16.55 -3.78 23.05
CA VAL A 6 -17.02 -4.50 21.87
C VAL A 6 -17.82 -3.51 21.03
N CYS A 7 -17.23 -2.98 19.96
CA CYS A 7 -18.00 -2.26 18.94
C CYS A 7 -18.81 -3.26 18.11
N PHE A 8 -20.07 -3.43 18.49
CA PHE A 8 -21.10 -4.06 17.67
C PHE A 8 -21.46 -3.12 16.51
N ILE A 9 -21.13 -3.52 15.29
CA ILE A 9 -21.79 -2.98 14.09
C ILE A 9 -22.59 -4.13 13.48
N SER A 10 -23.88 -4.16 13.77
CA SER A 10 -24.83 -5.09 13.14
C SER A 10 -25.03 -4.71 11.67
N PRO A 11 -24.88 -5.64 10.71
CA PRO A 11 -25.27 -5.42 9.32
C PRO A 11 -26.77 -5.71 9.10
N PRO A 12 -27.49 -4.92 8.28
CA PRO A 12 -28.82 -5.30 7.83
C PRO A 12 -28.72 -6.39 6.75
N LEU A 13 -29.66 -7.30 6.83
CA LEU A 13 -29.84 -8.55 6.06
C LEU A 13 -29.43 -8.50 4.59
N GLY A 14 -28.76 -9.57 4.12
CA GLY A 14 -28.96 -10.07 2.77
C GLY A 14 -27.75 -10.69 2.06
N ASN A 15 -27.52 -11.98 2.29
CA ASN A 15 -26.97 -12.94 1.33
C ASN A 15 -25.55 -12.72 0.74
N LYS A 16 -24.54 -13.29 1.40
CA LYS A 16 -23.88 -14.56 1.01
C LYS A 16 -22.57 -14.71 1.77
N LEU A 17 -22.38 -15.89 2.35
CA LEU A 17 -21.12 -16.34 2.94
C LEU A 17 -19.97 -16.17 1.94
N PHE A 18 -18.95 -15.40 2.32
CA PHE A 18 -17.56 -15.84 2.14
C PHE A 18 -16.78 -15.44 3.39
N ARG A 19 -16.54 -16.43 4.25
CA ARG A 19 -15.62 -16.32 5.38
C ARG A 19 -14.21 -16.49 4.81
N VAL A 20 -13.39 -15.45 4.87
CA VAL A 20 -11.94 -15.64 4.98
C VAL A 20 -11.61 -15.34 6.43
N LEU A 21 -11.34 -16.40 7.19
CA LEU A 21 -10.70 -16.33 8.49
C LEU A 21 -9.28 -15.82 8.25
N VAL A 22 -9.06 -14.51 8.38
CA VAL A 22 -7.71 -13.96 8.52
C VAL A 22 -7.25 -14.25 9.95
N THR A 23 -6.81 -15.49 10.20
CA THR A 23 -5.89 -15.78 11.31
C THR A 23 -4.50 -15.34 10.88
N GLY A 24 -4.23 -14.04 11.05
CA GLY A 24 -2.93 -13.44 10.79
C GLY A 24 -2.69 -12.34 11.81
N ARG A 25 -1.71 -12.58 12.69
CA ARG A 25 -0.95 -11.65 13.54
C ARG A 25 -1.46 -10.19 13.52
N LEU A 26 -1.91 -9.70 14.68
CA LEU A 26 -2.08 -8.27 14.95
C LEU A 26 -0.70 -7.56 14.89
N GLU A 27 -0.19 -7.26 13.70
CA GLU A 27 0.71 -6.13 13.53
C GLU A 27 -0.17 -4.88 13.42
N MET A 28 -0.34 -4.20 14.56
CA MET A 28 -0.76 -2.80 14.57
C MET A 28 0.38 -1.95 14.01
N SER A 29 0.65 -2.08 12.71
CA SER A 29 1.36 -1.06 11.96
C SER A 29 0.36 0.07 11.77
N THR A 30 0.64 1.24 12.32
CA THR A 30 -0.17 2.45 12.14
C THR A 30 -0.02 2.96 10.70
N THR A 31 -0.43 2.15 9.72
CA THR A 31 -0.42 2.50 8.31
C THR A 31 -1.51 3.53 8.05
N SER A 32 -1.22 4.48 7.16
CA SER A 32 -2.16 5.58 6.86
C SER A 32 -3.49 5.04 6.28
N GLN A 33 -4.60 5.78 6.40
CA GLN A 33 -5.88 5.37 5.78
C GLN A 33 -5.72 5.09 4.28
N LYS A 34 -4.91 5.90 3.57
CA LYS A 34 -4.54 5.67 2.17
C LYS A 34 -3.94 4.28 1.92
N HIS A 35 -3.12 3.79 2.84
CA HIS A 35 -2.52 2.46 2.75
C HIS A 35 -3.59 1.37 2.74
N ARG A 36 -4.53 1.46 3.68
CA ARG A 36 -5.61 0.47 3.87
C ARG A 36 -6.53 0.44 2.66
N ASP A 37 -6.91 1.61 2.15
CA ASP A 37 -7.76 1.72 0.95
C ASP A 37 -7.06 1.20 -0.30
N PHE A 38 -5.72 1.31 -0.36
CA PHE A 38 -4.94 0.81 -1.49
C PHE A 38 -4.80 -0.71 -1.48
N VAL A 39 -4.56 -1.33 -0.33
CA VAL A 39 -4.42 -2.80 -0.21
C VAL A 39 -5.76 -3.55 -0.12
N ALA A 40 -6.87 -2.86 0.13
CA ALA A 40 -8.20 -3.49 0.19
C ALA A 40 -8.76 -3.86 -1.20
N GLU A 41 -8.28 -3.21 -2.26
CA GLU A 41 -8.79 -3.37 -3.63
C GLU A 41 -7.64 -3.56 -4.64
N PRO A 42 -7.87 -4.28 -5.75
CA PRO A 42 -6.90 -4.38 -6.81
C PRO A 42 -6.53 -2.98 -7.34
N MET A 43 -5.23 -2.77 -7.57
CA MET A 43 -4.63 -1.47 -7.91
C MET A 43 -5.23 -0.80 -9.15
N GLY A 44 -5.63 -1.59 -10.16
CA GLY A 44 -6.25 -1.09 -11.39
C GLY A 44 -5.47 0.06 -12.02
N ASP A 45 -6.18 1.13 -12.38
CA ASP A 45 -5.64 2.34 -13.01
C ASP A 45 -5.38 3.50 -12.02
N LYS A 46 -5.19 3.18 -10.73
CA LYS A 46 -4.93 4.18 -9.68
C LYS A 46 -3.65 4.98 -9.99
N PRO A 47 -3.66 6.31 -9.77
CA PRO A 47 -2.49 7.16 -10.01
C PRO A 47 -1.38 6.83 -9.01
N VAL A 48 -0.14 7.19 -9.37
CA VAL A 48 1.03 6.97 -8.50
C VAL A 48 0.92 7.68 -7.14
N THR A 49 0.18 8.79 -7.08
CA THR A 49 -0.11 9.56 -5.86
C THR A 49 -1.04 8.85 -4.86
N ALA A 50 -1.65 7.73 -5.28
CA ALA A 50 -2.43 6.88 -4.39
C ALA A 50 -1.55 5.99 -3.49
N LEU A 51 -0.28 5.79 -3.86
CA LEU A 51 0.66 4.98 -3.08
C LEU A 51 1.01 5.67 -1.75
N SER A 52 1.04 4.89 -0.67
CA SER A 52 1.52 5.38 0.62
C SER A 52 2.95 5.91 0.51
N GLY A 53 3.21 7.06 1.13
CA GLY A 53 4.54 7.70 1.07
C GLY A 53 4.77 8.56 -0.19
N ILE A 54 3.94 8.43 -1.24
CA ILE A 54 4.00 9.28 -2.43
C ILE A 54 2.97 10.41 -2.31
N GLY A 55 3.45 11.62 -2.08
CA GLY A 55 2.62 12.84 -2.14
C GLY A 55 2.57 13.43 -3.54
N GLU A 56 1.83 14.52 -3.73
CA GLU A 56 1.71 15.21 -5.03
C GLU A 56 3.05 15.64 -5.63
N VAL A 57 3.98 16.12 -4.79
CA VAL A 57 5.30 16.57 -5.24
C VAL A 57 6.14 15.41 -5.79
N LEU A 58 6.14 14.27 -5.09
CA LEU A 58 6.87 13.08 -5.53
C LEU A 58 6.17 12.41 -6.71
N GLY A 59 4.84 12.36 -6.68
CA GLY A 59 4.01 11.81 -7.74
C GLY A 59 4.20 12.57 -9.05
N LYS A 60 4.25 13.90 -9.02
CA LYS A 60 4.52 14.70 -10.22
C LYS A 60 5.89 14.41 -10.82
N LYS A 61 6.93 14.24 -9.99
CA LYS A 61 8.26 13.86 -10.48
C LYS A 61 8.27 12.45 -11.08
N LEU A 62 7.54 11.51 -10.48
CA LEU A 62 7.36 10.17 -11.01
C LEU A 62 6.61 10.22 -12.36
N GLU A 63 5.54 11.00 -12.46
CA GLU A 63 4.80 11.26 -13.70
C GLU A 63 5.71 11.85 -14.80
N GLU A 64 6.57 12.82 -14.47
CA GLU A 64 7.55 13.39 -15.40
C GLU A 64 8.57 12.36 -15.91
N GLN A 65 8.84 11.31 -15.12
CA GLN A 65 9.69 10.17 -15.50
C GLN A 65 8.93 9.07 -16.24
N GLY A 66 7.60 9.21 -16.41
CA GLY A 66 6.74 8.20 -17.06
C GLY A 66 6.13 7.17 -16.11
N PHE A 67 6.21 7.38 -14.78
CA PHE A 67 5.56 6.58 -13.75
C PHE A 67 4.27 7.26 -13.29
N ASP A 68 3.29 7.37 -14.20
CA ASP A 68 2.00 8.04 -13.93
C ASP A 68 1.02 7.18 -13.12
N LYS A 69 1.12 5.85 -13.28
CA LYS A 69 0.25 4.88 -12.60
C LYS A 69 0.99 4.09 -11.54
N ALA A 70 0.25 3.70 -10.50
CA ALA A 70 0.78 2.86 -9.43
C ALA A 70 1.30 1.50 -9.94
N PHE A 71 0.67 0.93 -10.97
CA PHE A 71 1.10 -0.36 -11.53
C PHE A 71 2.47 -0.29 -12.23
N VAL A 72 2.87 0.88 -12.74
CA VAL A 72 4.19 1.06 -13.36
C VAL A 72 5.27 1.01 -12.28
N VAL A 73 5.02 1.66 -11.13
CA VAL A 73 5.91 1.61 -9.96
C VAL A 73 5.96 0.21 -9.36
N LEU A 74 4.83 -0.49 -9.29
CA LEU A 74 4.79 -1.90 -8.89
C LEU A 74 5.64 -2.76 -9.83
N GLY A 75 5.54 -2.57 -11.14
CA GLY A 75 6.37 -3.29 -12.11
C GLY A 75 7.86 -3.12 -11.83
N GLN A 76 8.29 -1.90 -11.52
CA GLN A 76 9.66 -1.62 -11.10
C GLN A 76 10.04 -2.33 -9.80
N PHE A 77 9.15 -2.34 -8.81
CA PHE A 77 9.37 -3.05 -7.55
C PHE A 77 9.54 -4.57 -7.75
N LEU A 78 8.79 -5.16 -8.69
CA LEU A 78 8.90 -6.57 -9.05
C LEU A 78 10.21 -6.89 -9.78
N LEU A 79 10.69 -5.98 -10.64
CA LEU A 79 12.00 -6.12 -11.31
C LEU A 79 13.14 -6.14 -10.28
N LEU A 80 13.03 -5.34 -9.22
CA LEU A 80 13.96 -5.31 -8.09
C LEU A 80 13.74 -6.46 -7.09
N ARG A 81 13.01 -7.52 -7.47
CA ARG A 81 12.75 -8.70 -6.61
C ARG A 81 12.09 -8.36 -5.27
N LYS A 82 11.32 -7.26 -5.20
CA LYS A 82 10.71 -6.74 -3.98
C LYS A 82 11.74 -6.32 -2.91
N ASP A 83 12.98 -6.03 -3.31
CA ASP A 83 14.02 -5.56 -2.42
C ASP A 83 13.74 -4.12 -1.98
N GLN A 84 13.58 -3.93 -0.66
CA GLN A 84 13.19 -2.65 -0.09
C GLN A 84 14.33 -1.62 -0.12
N GLU A 85 15.58 -2.05 -0.02
CA GLU A 85 16.74 -1.15 -0.03
C GLU A 85 16.98 -0.65 -1.45
N LEU A 86 17.02 -1.55 -2.42
CA LEU A 86 17.17 -1.19 -3.83
C LEU A 86 16.01 -0.32 -4.32
N PHE A 87 14.78 -0.64 -3.91
CA PHE A 87 13.63 0.19 -4.26
C PHE A 87 13.69 1.58 -3.61
N ALA A 88 14.17 1.68 -2.37
CA ALA A 88 14.31 2.96 -1.70
C ALA A 88 15.37 3.85 -2.36
N GLU A 89 16.51 3.27 -2.76
CA GLU A 89 17.52 3.98 -3.54
C GLU A 89 16.96 4.44 -4.89
N TRP A 90 16.31 3.54 -5.62
CA TRP A 90 15.67 3.88 -6.90
C TRP A 90 14.63 5.00 -6.76
N LEU A 91 13.76 4.92 -5.75
CA LEU A 91 12.72 5.92 -5.51
C LEU A 91 13.32 7.28 -5.12
N LYS A 92 14.42 7.26 -4.36
CA LYS A 92 15.18 8.45 -4.02
C LYS A 92 15.83 9.08 -5.25
N ASP A 93 16.44 8.29 -6.12
CA ASP A 93 17.12 8.81 -7.32
C ASP A 93 16.10 9.33 -8.36
N THR A 94 14.95 8.66 -8.47
CA THR A 94 13.91 9.01 -9.45
C THR A 94 13.05 10.20 -9.01
N SER A 95 12.64 10.24 -7.74
CA SER A 95 11.68 11.24 -7.22
C SER A 95 12.25 12.17 -6.14
N GLY A 96 13.41 11.86 -5.57
CA GLY A 96 13.96 12.55 -4.41
C GLY A 96 13.24 12.19 -3.10
N ALA A 97 12.59 11.03 -3.03
CA ALA A 97 11.90 10.57 -1.82
C ALA A 97 12.88 10.37 -0.65
N ASN A 98 12.43 10.68 0.56
CA ASN A 98 13.19 10.36 1.76
C ASN A 98 13.02 8.88 2.17
N ALA A 99 13.92 8.38 3.02
CA ALA A 99 13.90 6.98 3.45
C ALA A 99 12.57 6.55 4.11
N ARG A 100 11.91 7.46 4.83
CA ARG A 100 10.62 7.17 5.49
C ARG A 100 9.48 7.01 4.48
N GLN A 101 9.44 7.86 3.46
CA GLN A 101 8.48 7.80 2.36
C GLN A 101 8.70 6.53 1.54
N ALA A 102 9.96 6.22 1.22
CA ALA A 102 10.34 5.01 0.51
C ALA A 102 9.92 3.74 1.28
N ALA A 103 10.20 3.69 2.59
CA ALA A 103 9.80 2.57 3.43
C ALA A 103 8.26 2.40 3.50
N SER A 104 7.52 3.50 3.58
CA SER A 104 6.05 3.45 3.58
C SER A 104 5.49 2.95 2.24
N CYS A 105 6.13 3.33 1.13
CA CYS A 105 5.76 2.91 -0.22
C CYS A 105 6.09 1.43 -0.46
N SER A 106 7.31 1.00 -0.11
CA SER A 106 7.76 -0.39 -0.27
C SER A 106 6.93 -1.34 0.58
N GLN A 107 6.59 -0.97 1.82
CA GLN A 107 5.70 -1.75 2.67
C GLN A 107 4.30 -1.88 2.04
N CYS A 108 3.73 -0.78 1.52
CA CYS A 108 2.43 -0.79 0.84
C CYS A 108 2.41 -1.71 -0.38
N LEU A 109 3.46 -1.65 -1.20
CA LEU A 109 3.59 -2.52 -2.37
C LEU A 109 3.82 -3.99 -1.97
N THR A 110 4.55 -4.25 -0.88
CA THR A 110 4.78 -5.60 -0.37
C THR A 110 3.47 -6.23 0.09
N GLU A 111 2.71 -5.53 0.94
CA GLU A 111 1.41 -6.01 1.42
C GLU A 111 0.41 -6.20 0.28
N TRP A 112 0.42 -5.30 -0.71
CA TRP A 112 -0.43 -5.46 -1.90
C TRP A 112 -0.02 -6.70 -2.71
N CYS A 113 1.29 -6.94 -2.88
CA CYS A 113 1.77 -8.16 -3.54
C CYS A 113 1.30 -9.40 -2.78
N ASP A 114 1.45 -9.45 -1.47
CA ASP A 114 1.08 -10.64 -0.68
C ASP A 114 -0.43 -10.91 -0.68
N ALA A 115 -1.26 -9.88 -0.88
CA ALA A 115 -2.71 -10.01 -0.96
C ALA A 115 -3.23 -10.43 -2.33
N PHE A 116 -2.59 -10.02 -3.42
CA PHE A 116 -3.13 -10.15 -4.79
C PHE A 116 -2.25 -10.93 -5.78
N LEU A 117 -1.01 -11.30 -5.41
CA LEU A 117 0.00 -11.88 -6.31
C LEU A 117 0.60 -13.16 -5.75
#